data_AF-A0A382YYX4-F1
#
_entry.id   AF-A0A382YYX4-F1
#
_cell.length_a   1.000
_cell.length_b   1.000
_cell.length_c   1.000
_cell.angle_alpha   90.00
_cell.angle_beta   90.00
_cell.angle_gamma   90.00
#
_symmetry.space_group_name_H-M   'P 1'
#
loop_
_entity.id
_entity.type
_entity.pdbx_description
1 polymer ?
#
loop_
_entity_poly.entity_id
_entity_poly.type
_entity_poly.pdbx_seq_one_letter_code
_entity_poly.pdbx_strand_id
1 'polypeptide(L)'
;MYKILVAECKQEISTFNPVETQYEDFSINRGEELFSAHRGIESEIGGAIEVFSERDDVELLPLWGARANSSGSLAQAGFDRLATEFEQSLIAAKAGADAFYFSMHGAMGCTEELDPEGFLLQVARRIFGPQIPIMISLDLHGILTQRMLDNCDALTIYHTYPHVDLASTGERAARLLLRILDEDLKPTIARVVVPVLVRGDELKTETGVYGESIRRAQQLEQSGSAL
;
A
#
# COMPACT_ATOMS: atom_id res chain seq x y z
N MET A 1 16.36 4.52 17.64
CA MET A 1 14.94 4.13 17.70
C MET A 1 14.28 4.76 16.49
N TYR A 2 13.89 3.93 15.52
CA TYR A 2 13.19 4.34 14.32
C TYR A 2 11.70 4.51 14.60
N LYS A 3 11.10 5.62 14.17
CA LYS A 3 9.67 5.85 14.27
C LYS A 3 9.02 5.64 12.91
N ILE A 4 8.14 4.66 12.81
CA ILE A 4 7.51 4.28 11.55
C ILE A 4 6.02 4.63 11.63
N LEU A 5 5.61 5.59 10.81
CA LEU A 5 4.19 5.91 10.64
C LEU A 5 3.52 4.84 9.78
N VAL A 6 2.31 4.42 10.16
CA VAL A 6 1.54 3.40 9.43
C VAL A 6 0.16 3.93 9.07
N ALA A 7 -0.24 3.79 7.81
CA ALA A 7 -1.57 4.15 7.33
C ALA A 7 -2.15 3.10 6.35
N GLU A 8 -3.46 3.17 6.11
CA GLU A 8 -4.10 2.44 5.01
C GLU A 8 -5.12 3.29 4.23
N CYS A 9 -5.23 3.01 2.93
CA CYS A 9 -6.33 3.52 2.10
C CYS A 9 -6.62 2.46 1.04
N LYS A 10 -7.76 1.79 1.11
CA LYS A 10 -8.06 0.66 0.23
C LYS A 10 -9.49 0.66 -0.24
N GLN A 11 -9.63 0.59 -1.54
CA GLN A 11 -10.83 0.23 -2.23
C GLN A 11 -10.45 -0.28 -3.61
N GLU A 12 -11.19 -1.27 -4.11
CA GLU A 12 -11.21 -1.61 -5.53
C GLU A 12 -12.47 -1.03 -6.16
N ILE A 13 -12.35 -0.45 -7.36
CA ILE A 13 -13.52 0.04 -8.09
C ILE A 13 -13.69 -0.62 -9.45
N SER A 14 -14.93 -0.62 -9.92
CA SER A 14 -15.28 -0.82 -11.32
C SER A 14 -15.91 0.46 -11.85
N THR A 15 -15.29 1.07 -12.85
CA THR A 15 -15.83 2.27 -13.54
C THR A 15 -17.13 1.98 -14.31
N PHE A 16 -17.48 0.70 -14.49
CA PHE A 16 -18.73 0.26 -15.11
C PHE A 16 -19.85 0.03 -14.09
N ASN A 17 -19.55 0.04 -12.79
CA ASN A 17 -20.58 -0.06 -11.76
C ASN A 17 -21.24 1.32 -11.60
N PRO A 18 -22.55 1.46 -11.90
CA PRO A 18 -23.23 2.76 -11.83
C PRO A 18 -23.51 3.22 -10.39
N VAL A 19 -23.26 2.37 -9.39
CA VAL A 19 -23.44 2.72 -7.97
C VAL A 19 -22.13 3.31 -7.46
N GLU A 20 -22.08 4.63 -7.35
CA GLU A 20 -20.97 5.34 -6.76
C GLU A 20 -20.79 4.98 -5.28
N THR A 21 -19.53 4.82 -4.88
CA THR A 21 -19.17 4.72 -3.47
C THR A 21 -19.23 6.10 -2.83
N GLN A 22 -19.76 6.19 -1.62
CA GLN A 22 -19.79 7.40 -0.81
C GLN A 22 -18.76 7.33 0.33
N TYR A 23 -18.44 8.47 0.94
CA TYR A 23 -17.55 8.48 2.11
C TYR A 23 -18.08 7.57 3.23
N GLU A 24 -19.39 7.52 3.41
CA GLU A 24 -20.06 6.75 4.46
C GLU A 24 -19.91 5.23 4.29
N ASP A 25 -19.51 4.76 3.12
CA ASP A 25 -19.21 3.34 2.86
C ASP A 25 -17.81 2.95 3.37
N PHE A 26 -16.96 3.92 3.73
CA PHE A 26 -15.64 3.67 4.29
C PHE A 26 -15.71 3.45 5.79
N SER A 27 -15.06 2.37 6.25
CA SER A 27 -14.65 2.22 7.64
C SER A 27 -13.40 3.08 7.88
N ILE A 28 -13.52 4.06 8.77
CA ILE A 28 -12.42 4.98 9.10
C ILE A 28 -11.86 4.64 10.48
N ASN A 29 -10.55 4.41 10.55
CA ASN A 29 -9.81 4.20 11.80
C ASN A 29 -8.78 5.30 12.02
N ARG A 30 -8.64 5.78 13.25
CA ARG A 30 -7.67 6.84 13.62
C ARG A 30 -6.80 6.41 14.78
N GLY A 31 -5.50 6.66 14.68
CA GLY A 31 -4.53 6.27 15.70
C GLY A 31 -4.68 4.78 16.04
N GLU A 32 -4.72 4.45 17.33
CA GLU A 32 -4.72 3.07 17.82
C GLU A 32 -5.89 2.20 17.31
N GLU A 33 -6.98 2.80 16.83
CA GLU A 33 -8.06 2.06 16.17
C GLU A 33 -7.56 1.29 14.94
N LEU A 34 -6.58 1.86 14.21
CA LEU A 34 -5.97 1.20 13.05
C LEU A 34 -5.30 -0.11 13.46
N PHE A 35 -4.41 -0.06 14.46
CA PHE A 35 -3.74 -1.27 14.92
C PHE A 35 -4.69 -2.26 15.56
N SER A 36 -5.69 -1.78 16.30
CA SER A 36 -6.72 -2.64 16.89
C SER A 36 -7.52 -3.42 15.83
N ALA A 37 -7.71 -2.83 14.63
CA ALA A 37 -8.41 -3.49 13.52
C ALA A 37 -7.56 -4.55 12.78
N HIS A 38 -6.23 -4.56 12.97
CA HIS A 38 -5.30 -5.39 12.19
C HIS A 38 -4.47 -6.38 13.01
N ARG A 39 -4.27 -6.17 14.31
CA ARG A 39 -3.48 -7.09 15.15
C ARG A 39 -4.12 -8.49 15.19
N GLY A 40 -3.33 -9.51 14.88
CA GLY A 40 -3.77 -10.90 14.84
C GLY A 40 -4.75 -11.23 13.69
N ILE A 41 -4.87 -10.34 12.70
CA ILE A 41 -5.73 -10.51 11.51
C ILE A 41 -4.85 -10.72 10.29
N GLU A 42 -5.29 -11.62 9.39
CA GLU A 42 -4.64 -11.85 8.10
C GLU A 42 -4.80 -10.63 7.19
N SER A 43 -3.85 -9.69 7.33
CA SER A 43 -3.80 -8.40 6.65
C SER A 43 -2.37 -7.88 6.60
N GLU A 44 -2.05 -7.02 5.66
CA GLU A 44 -0.70 -6.50 5.45
C GLU A 44 -0.22 -5.67 6.64
N ILE A 45 -1.09 -4.83 7.22
CA ILE A 45 -0.74 -4.13 8.45
C ILE A 45 -0.51 -5.12 9.60
N GLY A 46 -1.32 -6.17 9.71
CA GLY A 46 -1.14 -7.23 10.71
C GLY A 46 0.23 -7.89 10.60
N GLY A 47 0.59 -8.40 9.42
CA GLY A 47 1.90 -9.02 9.19
C GLY A 47 3.08 -8.04 9.37
N ALA A 48 2.91 -6.78 8.97
CA ALA A 48 3.94 -5.76 9.21
C ALA A 48 4.14 -5.48 10.71
N ILE A 49 3.06 -5.41 11.50
CA ILE A 49 3.13 -5.23 12.96
C ILE A 49 3.94 -6.36 13.60
N GLU A 50 3.69 -7.62 13.21
CA GLU A 50 4.44 -8.77 13.77
C GLU A 50 5.94 -8.60 13.54
N VAL A 51 6.38 -8.29 12.31
CA VAL A 51 7.81 -8.08 11.99
C VAL A 51 8.42 -6.91 12.75
N PHE A 52 7.74 -5.76 12.78
CA PHE A 52 8.27 -4.58 13.47
C PHE A 52 8.33 -4.78 14.99
N SER A 53 7.39 -5.54 15.57
CA SER A 53 7.34 -5.80 17.01
C SER A 53 8.49 -6.67 17.52
N GLU A 54 9.19 -7.39 16.62
CA GLU A 54 10.40 -8.15 16.94
C GLU A 54 11.64 -7.25 17.19
N ARG A 55 11.54 -5.94 16.95
CA ARG A 55 12.64 -4.97 17.03
C ARG A 55 12.45 -3.97 18.18
N ASP A 56 13.31 -4.05 19.19
CA ASP A 56 13.32 -3.13 20.34
C ASP A 56 13.68 -1.67 19.97
N ASP A 57 14.26 -1.46 18.79
CA ASP A 57 14.66 -0.17 18.27
C ASP A 57 13.64 0.42 17.27
N VAL A 58 12.44 -0.15 17.15
CA VAL A 58 11.36 0.34 16.29
C VAL A 58 10.14 0.75 17.13
N GLU A 59 9.65 1.96 16.91
CA GLU A 59 8.40 2.48 17.46
C GLU A 59 7.40 2.63 16.30
N LEU A 60 6.30 1.85 16.34
CA LEU A 60 5.22 1.99 15.37
C LEU A 60 4.22 3.05 15.82
N LEU A 61 3.89 3.94 14.90
CA LEU A 61 2.96 5.05 15.11
C LEU A 61 1.75 4.87 14.18
N PRO A 62 0.58 4.46 14.71
CA PRO A 62 -0.60 4.32 13.89
C PRO A 62 -1.13 5.71 13.52
N LEU A 63 -1.46 5.91 12.24
CA LEU A 63 -1.90 7.20 11.74
C LEU A 63 -3.40 7.22 11.45
N TRP A 64 -3.78 6.61 10.34
CA TRP A 64 -5.09 6.76 9.72
C TRP A 64 -5.36 5.59 8.79
N GLY A 65 -6.60 5.11 8.77
CA GLY A 65 -7.06 4.06 7.88
C GLY A 65 -8.41 4.41 7.26
N ALA A 66 -8.56 4.15 5.97
CA ALA A 66 -9.84 4.18 5.28
C ALA A 66 -9.99 2.94 4.39
N ARG A 67 -11.03 2.15 4.63
CA ARG A 67 -11.30 0.93 3.86
C ARG A 67 -12.77 0.82 3.44
N ALA A 68 -13.01 0.49 2.17
CA ALA A 68 -14.33 0.16 1.65
C ALA A 68 -14.28 -1.14 0.84
N ASN A 69 -15.44 -1.77 0.68
CA ASN A 69 -15.59 -2.94 -0.19
C ASN A 69 -15.49 -2.56 -1.68
N SER A 70 -15.24 -3.56 -2.53
CA SER A 70 -15.23 -3.35 -3.99
C SER A 70 -16.60 -2.86 -4.48
N SER A 71 -16.64 -1.75 -5.22
CA SER A 71 -17.88 -1.12 -5.70
C SER A 71 -17.65 -0.25 -6.94
N GLY A 72 -18.50 0.74 -7.23
CA GLY A 72 -18.24 1.76 -8.26
C GLY A 72 -17.32 2.87 -7.76
N SER A 73 -16.94 3.76 -8.67
CA SER A 73 -16.04 4.89 -8.38
C SER A 73 -16.48 5.66 -7.13
N LEU A 74 -15.52 6.11 -6.33
CA LEU A 74 -15.78 6.99 -5.20
C LEU A 74 -16.21 8.37 -5.69
N ALA A 75 -17.33 8.88 -5.17
CA ALA A 75 -17.74 10.26 -5.42
C ALA A 75 -16.62 11.23 -5.03
N GLN A 76 -16.30 12.19 -5.90
CA GLN A 76 -15.16 13.09 -5.71
C GLN A 76 -15.18 13.80 -4.35
N ALA A 77 -16.35 14.28 -3.90
CA ALA A 77 -16.49 14.92 -2.60
C ALA A 77 -16.11 14.00 -1.41
N GLY A 78 -16.37 12.70 -1.55
CA GLY A 78 -15.95 11.69 -0.56
C GLY A 78 -14.43 11.53 -0.54
N PHE A 79 -13.80 11.50 -1.71
CA PHE A 79 -12.34 11.47 -1.81
C PHE A 79 -11.68 12.75 -1.30
N ASP A 80 -12.18 13.93 -1.66
CA ASP A 80 -11.63 15.21 -1.20
C ASP A 80 -11.62 15.28 0.34
N ARG A 81 -12.65 14.71 0.97
CA ARG A 81 -12.71 14.56 2.42
C ARG A 81 -11.66 13.59 2.95
N LEU A 82 -11.54 12.39 2.39
CA LEU A 82 -10.50 11.41 2.78
C LEU A 82 -9.10 12.00 2.64
N ALA A 83 -8.81 12.64 1.51
CA ALA A 83 -7.52 13.28 1.23
C ALA A 83 -7.21 14.40 2.24
N THR A 84 -8.20 15.21 2.59
CA THR A 84 -8.06 16.25 3.62
C THR A 84 -7.78 15.65 5.00
N GLU A 85 -8.51 14.62 5.40
CA GLU A 85 -8.32 13.93 6.69
C GLU A 85 -6.94 13.27 6.78
N PHE A 86 -6.51 12.62 5.69
CA PHE A 86 -5.18 12.04 5.58
C PHE A 86 -4.06 13.08 5.68
N GLU A 87 -4.16 14.18 4.91
CA GLU A 87 -3.19 15.28 4.94
C GLU A 87 -3.08 15.89 6.35
N GLN A 88 -4.21 16.16 7.00
CA GLN A 88 -4.23 16.70 8.36
C GLN A 88 -3.58 15.74 9.36
N SER A 89 -3.87 14.44 9.25
CA SER A 89 -3.28 13.41 10.10
C SER A 89 -1.76 13.37 9.91
N LEU A 90 -1.29 13.36 8.66
CA LEU A 90 0.14 13.38 8.35
C LEU A 90 0.84 14.63 8.90
N ILE A 91 0.26 15.81 8.70
CA ILE A 91 0.85 17.07 9.21
C ILE A 91 1.01 17.03 10.73
N ALA A 92 0.03 16.49 11.44
CA ALA A 92 0.07 16.37 12.90
C ALA A 92 1.13 15.36 13.39
N ALA A 93 1.35 14.27 12.64
CA ALA A 93 2.18 13.15 13.07
C ALA A 93 3.60 13.14 12.50
N LYS A 94 3.91 13.93 11.45
CA LYS A 94 5.19 13.85 10.72
C LYS A 94 6.45 14.10 11.56
N ALA A 95 6.31 14.80 12.69
CA ALA A 95 7.45 15.26 13.47
C ALA A 95 8.21 14.07 14.07
N GLY A 96 9.42 13.84 13.56
CA GLY A 96 10.29 12.77 14.02
C GLY A 96 9.97 11.38 13.46
N ALA A 97 9.14 11.28 12.41
CA ALA A 97 9.00 10.03 11.67
C ALA A 97 10.29 9.75 10.88
N ASP A 98 10.80 8.53 10.98
CA ASP A 98 11.97 8.05 10.25
C ASP A 98 11.57 7.27 8.99
N ALA A 99 10.34 6.76 8.93
CA ALA A 99 9.78 6.09 7.76
C ALA A 99 8.26 6.16 7.73
N PHE A 100 7.68 5.86 6.57
CA PHE A 100 6.25 5.71 6.38
C PHE A 100 5.91 4.41 5.65
N TYR A 101 5.05 3.59 6.25
CA TYR A 101 4.47 2.41 5.61
C TYR A 101 2.99 2.67 5.30
N PHE A 102 2.64 2.59 4.02
CA PHE A 102 1.28 2.82 3.54
C PHE A 102 0.71 1.56 2.87
N SER A 103 -0.27 0.93 3.50
CA SER A 103 -0.96 -0.22 2.94
C SER A 103 -2.09 0.22 2.02
N MET A 104 -1.97 -0.05 0.72
CA MET A 104 -2.88 0.46 -0.31
C MET A 104 -3.42 -0.71 -1.15
N HIS A 105 -4.49 -0.49 -1.91
CA HIS A 105 -5.00 -1.53 -2.82
C HIS A 105 -4.28 -1.43 -4.17
N GLY A 106 -4.18 -0.23 -4.70
CA GLY A 106 -3.65 0.12 -6.01
C GLY A 106 -4.72 0.24 -7.10
N ALA A 107 -5.98 -0.04 -6.82
CA ALA A 107 -7.07 0.00 -7.81
C ALA A 107 -8.24 0.91 -7.38
N MET A 108 -7.96 1.89 -6.54
CA MET A 108 -8.95 2.90 -6.17
C MET A 108 -9.12 3.90 -7.32
N GLY A 109 -10.33 4.47 -7.45
CA GLY A 109 -10.64 5.46 -8.47
C GLY A 109 -11.86 6.28 -8.09
N CYS A 110 -11.80 7.59 -8.37
CA CYS A 110 -12.89 8.52 -8.08
C CYS A 110 -13.60 8.97 -9.36
N THR A 111 -14.67 9.74 -9.22
CA THR A 111 -15.40 10.31 -10.36
C THR A 111 -14.58 11.35 -11.14
N GLU A 112 -13.59 12.00 -10.52
CA GLU A 112 -12.71 12.98 -11.19
C GLU A 112 -11.21 12.62 -11.05
N GLU A 113 -10.71 12.39 -9.82
CA GLU A 113 -9.34 11.90 -9.60
C GLU A 113 -9.24 10.40 -9.88
N LEU A 114 -8.60 10.04 -10.99
CA LEU A 114 -8.48 8.65 -11.45
C LEU A 114 -7.34 7.89 -10.80
N ASP A 115 -6.42 8.58 -10.11
CA ASP A 115 -5.34 7.98 -9.33
C ASP A 115 -5.33 8.54 -7.88
N PRO A 116 -6.33 8.16 -7.07
CA PRO A 116 -6.44 8.63 -5.69
C PRO A 116 -5.23 8.21 -4.84
N GLU A 117 -4.72 7.01 -5.06
CA GLU A 117 -3.62 6.44 -4.28
C GLU A 117 -2.29 7.11 -4.62
N GLY A 118 -2.01 7.38 -5.90
CA GLY A 118 -0.90 8.21 -6.31
C GLY A 118 -1.02 9.65 -5.83
N PHE A 119 -2.23 10.22 -5.76
CA PHE A 119 -2.45 11.53 -5.14
C PHE A 119 -2.06 11.53 -3.66
N LEU A 120 -2.52 10.56 -2.88
CA LEU A 120 -2.19 10.45 -1.45
C LEU A 120 -0.68 10.26 -1.24
N LEU A 121 -0.01 9.46 -2.07
CA LEU A 121 1.44 9.33 -2.02
C LEU A 121 2.16 10.64 -2.35
N GLN A 122 1.67 11.41 -3.32
CA GLN A 122 2.21 12.74 -3.62
C GLN A 122 2.06 13.71 -2.44
N VAL A 123 0.93 13.67 -1.73
CA VAL A 123 0.73 14.43 -0.50
C VAL A 123 1.72 14.00 0.58
N ALA A 124 1.87 12.70 0.81
CA ALA A 124 2.83 12.16 1.78
C ALA A 124 4.27 12.60 1.46
N ARG A 125 4.70 12.46 0.21
CA ARG A 125 6.02 12.89 -0.25
C ARG A 125 6.26 14.39 -0.05
N ARG A 126 5.26 15.22 -0.34
CA ARG A 126 5.34 16.69 -0.10
C ARG A 126 5.56 17.00 1.38
N ILE A 127 4.89 16.28 2.27
CA ILE A 127 4.92 16.52 3.72
C ILE A 127 6.24 16.04 4.35
N PHE A 128 6.68 14.84 3.97
CA PHE A 128 7.89 14.22 4.52
C PHE A 128 9.18 14.69 3.86
N GLY A 129 9.12 15.11 2.60
CA GLY A 129 10.30 15.39 1.78
C GLY A 129 10.98 14.11 1.27
N PRO A 130 12.14 14.24 0.60
CA PRO A 130 12.79 13.13 -0.10
C PRO A 130 13.53 12.15 0.83
N GLN A 131 13.74 12.50 2.11
CA GLN A 131 14.62 11.74 2.99
C GLN A 131 13.92 10.64 3.78
N ILE A 132 12.61 10.77 3.99
CA ILE A 132 11.83 9.75 4.69
C ILE A 132 11.41 8.69 3.66
N PRO A 133 11.84 7.43 3.82
CA PRO A 133 11.42 6.35 2.94
C PRO A 133 9.90 6.09 3.07
N ILE A 134 9.24 5.94 1.93
CA ILE A 134 7.83 5.58 1.79
C ILE A 134 7.77 4.16 1.21
N MET A 135 7.37 3.21 2.04
CA MET A 135 7.13 1.82 1.68
C MET A 135 5.64 1.61 1.42
N ILE A 136 5.28 0.92 0.34
CA ILE A 136 3.88 0.55 0.08
C ILE A 136 3.70 -0.96 -0.08
N SER A 137 2.53 -1.47 0.31
CA SER A 137 2.09 -2.82 -0.07
C SER A 137 0.85 -2.69 -0.94
N LEU A 138 0.75 -3.48 -2.00
CA LEU A 138 -0.35 -3.43 -2.97
C LEU A 138 -0.96 -4.80 -3.21
N ASP A 139 -2.23 -4.78 -3.62
CA ASP A 139 -2.86 -5.92 -4.27
C ASP A 139 -2.20 -6.15 -5.64
N LEU A 140 -2.13 -7.41 -6.08
CA LEU A 140 -1.66 -7.76 -7.44
C LEU A 140 -2.59 -7.26 -8.56
N HIS A 141 -3.83 -6.90 -8.23
CA HIS A 141 -4.77 -6.21 -9.12
C HIS A 141 -4.54 -4.70 -9.17
N GLY A 142 -3.67 -4.17 -8.31
CA GLY A 142 -3.32 -2.76 -8.29
C GLY A 142 -2.73 -2.27 -9.60
N ILE A 143 -3.16 -1.09 -10.03
CA ILE A 143 -2.65 -0.36 -11.19
C ILE A 143 -1.53 0.55 -10.70
N LEU A 144 -0.30 0.03 -10.69
CA LEU A 144 0.87 0.80 -10.28
C LEU A 144 1.14 1.97 -11.23
N THR A 145 0.71 3.18 -10.88
CA THR A 145 0.82 4.37 -11.74
C THR A 145 2.22 5.00 -11.69
N GLN A 146 2.51 5.90 -12.64
CA GLN A 146 3.77 6.66 -12.59
C GLN A 146 3.82 7.58 -11.36
N ARG A 147 2.67 8.16 -10.97
CA ARG A 147 2.57 9.05 -9.82
C ARG A 147 2.88 8.29 -8.52
N MET A 148 2.46 7.04 -8.39
CA MET A 148 2.84 6.20 -7.26
C MET A 148 4.35 5.94 -7.25
N LEU A 149 4.93 5.55 -8.39
CA LEU A 149 6.37 5.29 -8.52
C LEU A 149 7.24 6.50 -8.19
N ASP A 150 6.82 7.69 -8.59
CA ASP A 150 7.57 8.93 -8.34
C ASP A 150 7.55 9.33 -6.85
N ASN A 151 6.66 8.74 -6.04
CA ASN A 151 6.43 9.15 -4.65
C ASN A 151 6.68 8.05 -3.61
N CYS A 152 6.92 6.79 -3.99
CA CYS A 152 7.37 5.71 -3.11
C CYS A 152 8.85 5.34 -3.32
N ASP A 153 9.49 4.78 -2.31
CA ASP A 153 10.90 4.32 -2.38
C ASP A 153 11.00 2.81 -2.58
N ALA A 154 9.99 2.07 -2.13
CA ALA A 154 9.88 0.63 -2.32
C ALA A 154 8.42 0.17 -2.26
N LEU A 155 8.14 -0.96 -2.90
CA LEU A 155 6.82 -1.61 -2.87
C LEU A 155 6.93 -3.12 -2.72
N THR A 156 5.88 -3.73 -2.21
CA THR A 156 5.63 -5.18 -2.29
C THR A 156 4.24 -5.41 -2.85
N ILE A 157 4.03 -6.57 -3.46
CA ILE A 157 2.74 -6.97 -4.02
C ILE A 157 2.33 -8.33 -3.46
N TYR A 158 1.03 -8.61 -3.50
CA TYR A 158 0.54 -9.98 -3.29
C TYR A 158 1.14 -10.94 -4.33
N HIS A 159 1.43 -12.14 -3.89
CA HIS A 159 1.95 -13.23 -4.73
C HIS A 159 0.86 -14.27 -5.06
N THR A 160 -0.32 -14.18 -4.46
CA THR A 160 -1.38 -15.19 -4.63
C THR A 160 -2.71 -14.62 -5.11
N TYR A 161 -3.34 -15.33 -6.05
CA TYR A 161 -4.75 -15.16 -6.40
C TYR A 161 -5.42 -16.54 -6.50
N PRO A 162 -6.48 -16.84 -5.71
CA PRO A 162 -7.08 -16.00 -4.67
C PRO A 162 -6.11 -15.57 -3.57
N HIS A 163 -6.33 -14.40 -2.98
CA HIS A 163 -5.43 -13.82 -1.99
C HIS A 163 -5.48 -14.59 -0.67
N VAL A 164 -4.36 -15.20 -0.30
CA VAL A 164 -4.15 -15.88 0.98
C VAL A 164 -2.85 -15.43 1.65
N ASP A 165 -2.21 -14.39 1.11
CA ASP A 165 -0.85 -13.98 1.45
C ASP A 165 -0.75 -12.51 1.88
N LEU A 166 -1.83 -11.93 2.42
CA LEU A 166 -1.90 -10.52 2.80
C LEU A 166 -0.90 -10.22 3.92
N ALA A 167 -0.91 -10.98 5.03
CA ALA A 167 0.03 -10.77 6.12
C ALA A 167 1.46 -10.99 5.65
N SER A 168 1.72 -12.05 4.89
CA SER A 168 3.06 -12.30 4.35
C SER A 168 3.56 -11.17 3.44
N THR A 169 2.66 -10.45 2.75
CA THR A 169 3.02 -9.26 1.96
C THR A 169 3.42 -8.11 2.86
N GLY A 170 2.65 -7.88 3.94
CA GLY A 170 3.00 -6.94 4.99
C GLY A 170 4.35 -7.23 5.65
N GLU A 171 4.62 -8.49 5.95
CA GLU A 171 5.91 -8.93 6.48
C GLU A 171 7.05 -8.62 5.51
N ARG A 172 6.88 -8.90 4.21
CA ARG A 172 7.86 -8.54 3.18
C ARG A 172 8.09 -7.03 3.14
N ALA A 173 7.02 -6.23 3.20
CA ALA A 173 7.12 -4.78 3.20
C ALA A 173 7.90 -4.27 4.42
N ALA A 174 7.59 -4.78 5.60
CA ALA A 174 8.26 -4.42 6.85
C ALA A 174 9.74 -4.78 6.82
N ARG A 175 10.08 -6.01 6.40
CA ARG A 175 11.49 -6.46 6.28
C ARG A 175 12.27 -5.60 5.29
N LEU A 176 11.69 -5.26 4.14
CA LEU A 176 12.35 -4.39 3.16
C LEU A 176 12.54 -2.97 3.71
N LEU A 177 11.55 -2.41 4.41
CA LEU A 177 11.67 -1.10 5.04
C LEU A 177 12.77 -1.07 6.12
N LEU A 178 12.85 -2.12 6.95
CA LEU A 178 13.92 -2.26 7.93
C LEU A 178 15.30 -2.31 7.27
N ARG A 179 15.44 -3.06 6.16
CA ARG A 179 16.70 -3.08 5.39
C ARG A 179 17.05 -1.70 4.83
N ILE A 180 16.07 -0.95 4.32
CA ILE A 180 16.28 0.43 3.87
C ILE A 180 16.82 1.31 5.00
N LEU A 181 16.28 1.16 6.23
CA LEU A 181 16.70 1.94 7.40
C LEU A 181 18.05 1.51 7.98
N ASP A 182 18.28 0.20 8.09
CA ASP A 182 19.48 -0.39 8.71
C ASP A 182 20.71 -0.31 7.79
N GLU A 183 20.51 -0.51 6.48
CA GLU A 183 21.59 -0.59 5.47
C GLU A 183 21.71 0.68 4.61
N ASP A 184 20.87 1.70 4.84
CA ASP A 184 20.76 2.93 4.03
C ASP A 184 20.54 2.64 2.52
N LEU A 185 19.74 1.61 2.21
CA LEU A 185 19.47 1.25 0.82
C LEU A 185 18.74 2.39 0.11
N LYS A 186 19.08 2.60 -1.18
CA LYS A 186 18.38 3.51 -2.10
C LYS A 186 17.86 2.70 -3.30
N PRO A 187 16.76 1.94 -3.13
CA PRO A 187 16.22 1.11 -4.21
C PRO A 187 15.87 1.95 -5.43
N THR A 188 16.03 1.36 -6.62
CA THR A 188 15.53 1.93 -7.86
C THR A 188 14.38 1.06 -8.35
N ILE A 189 13.21 1.66 -8.55
CA ILE A 189 12.04 0.95 -9.05
C ILE A 189 11.99 1.11 -10.58
N ALA A 190 11.82 0.00 -11.29
CA ALA A 190 11.61 -0.02 -12.73
C ALA A 190 10.26 -0.67 -13.06
N ARG A 191 9.52 -0.07 -13.99
CA ARG A 191 8.22 -0.59 -14.45
C ARG A 191 8.23 -0.79 -15.96
N VAL A 192 7.77 -1.95 -16.40
CA VAL A 192 7.50 -2.26 -17.80
C VAL A 192 5.99 -2.47 -17.94
N VAL A 193 5.35 -1.68 -18.80
CA VAL A 193 3.92 -1.80 -19.07
C VAL A 193 3.71 -2.77 -20.23
N VAL A 194 2.97 -3.84 -19.98
CA VAL A 194 2.47 -4.75 -21.02
C VAL A 194 1.01 -4.36 -21.28
N PRO A 195 0.66 -3.80 -22.46
CA PRO A 195 -0.65 -3.24 -22.73
C PRO A 195 -1.70 -4.32 -23.04
N VAL A 196 -1.93 -5.22 -22.09
CA VAL A 196 -2.87 -6.34 -22.20
C VAL A 196 -3.75 -6.43 -20.97
N LEU A 197 -5.01 -6.83 -21.16
CA LEU A 197 -5.89 -7.25 -20.08
C LEU A 197 -5.96 -8.77 -20.07
N VAL A 198 -5.76 -9.34 -18.89
CA VAL A 198 -5.69 -10.79 -18.69
C VAL A 198 -7.05 -11.31 -18.23
N ARG A 199 -7.47 -12.48 -18.75
CA ARG A 199 -8.77 -13.08 -18.41
C ARG A 199 -8.70 -13.73 -17.01
N GLY A 200 -9.84 -13.86 -16.33
CA GLY A 200 -9.89 -14.30 -14.92
C GLY A 200 -9.07 -15.56 -14.58
N ASP A 201 -9.17 -16.64 -15.35
CA ASP A 201 -8.40 -17.87 -15.06
C ASP A 201 -6.88 -17.69 -15.17
N GLU A 202 -6.43 -16.74 -15.99
CA GLU A 202 -5.03 -16.42 -16.18
C GLU A 202 -4.45 -15.57 -15.03
N LEU A 203 -5.33 -15.01 -14.18
CA LEU A 203 -4.94 -14.32 -12.94
C LEU A 203 -4.63 -15.29 -11.80
N LYS A 204 -5.19 -16.52 -11.82
CA LYS A 204 -4.95 -17.53 -10.76
C LYS A 204 -3.47 -17.88 -10.72
N THR A 205 -2.79 -17.56 -9.62
CA THR A 205 -1.32 -17.62 -9.59
C THR A 205 -0.78 -19.05 -9.59
N GLU A 206 -1.61 -20.03 -9.22
CA GLU A 206 -1.27 -21.45 -9.33
C GLU A 206 -1.17 -21.90 -10.80
N THR A 207 -2.12 -21.51 -11.64
CA THR A 207 -2.32 -22.11 -12.99
C THR A 207 -2.17 -21.15 -14.16
N GLY A 208 -2.30 -19.84 -13.93
CA GLY A 208 -2.34 -18.80 -14.95
C GLY A 208 -1.02 -18.05 -15.13
N VAL A 209 -0.93 -17.26 -16.20
CA VAL A 209 0.29 -16.50 -16.57
C VAL A 209 0.77 -15.52 -15.50
N TYR A 210 -0.11 -14.98 -14.65
CA TYR A 210 0.30 -14.13 -13.51
C TYR A 210 1.26 -14.86 -12.58
N GLY A 211 0.99 -16.15 -12.34
CA GLY A 211 1.86 -17.02 -11.54
C GLY A 211 3.27 -17.15 -12.11
N GLU A 212 3.41 -17.18 -13.43
CA GLU A 212 4.72 -17.25 -14.09
C GLU A 212 5.52 -15.97 -13.85
N SER A 213 4.89 -14.80 -14.01
CA SER A 213 5.51 -13.50 -13.73
C SER A 213 5.92 -13.37 -12.25
N ILE A 214 5.06 -13.80 -11.31
CA ILE A 214 5.35 -13.77 -9.88
C ILE A 214 6.51 -14.70 -9.53
N ARG A 215 6.50 -15.95 -10.01
CA ARG A 215 7.62 -16.88 -9.81
C ARG A 215 8.93 -16.33 -10.38
N ARG A 216 8.86 -15.61 -11.50
CA ARG A 216 10.03 -14.95 -12.08
C ARG A 216 10.55 -13.82 -11.19
N ALA A 217 9.66 -13.00 -10.62
CA ALA A 217 10.04 -11.96 -9.65
C ALA A 217 10.70 -12.58 -8.41
N GLN A 218 10.09 -13.61 -7.82
CA GLN A 218 10.64 -14.33 -6.67
C GLN A 218 12.02 -14.95 -6.94
N GLN A 219 12.25 -15.47 -8.15
CA GLN A 219 13.58 -15.97 -8.53
C GLN A 219 14.63 -14.87 -8.54
N LEU A 220 14.27 -13.66 -9.00
CA LEU A 220 15.18 -12.51 -9.01
C LEU A 220 15.51 -12.05 -7.59
N GLU A 221 14.53 -12.06 -6.68
CA GLU A 221 14.72 -11.79 -5.24
C GLU A 221 15.64 -12.85 -4.61
N GLN A 222 15.36 -14.14 -4.83
CA GLN A 222 16.14 -15.25 -4.29
C GLN A 222 17.59 -15.29 -4.80
N SER A 223 17.83 -14.85 -6.03
CA SER A 223 19.17 -14.74 -6.59
C SER A 223 19.91 -13.46 -6.19
N GLY A 224 19.27 -12.57 -5.43
CA GLY A 224 19.81 -11.26 -5.07
C GLY A 224 19.94 -10.29 -6.26
N SER A 225 19.24 -10.57 -7.36
CA SER A 225 19.18 -9.69 -8.54
C SER A 225 18.14 -8.58 -8.39
N ALA A 226 17.17 -8.77 -7.51
CA ALA A 226 16.22 -7.77 -7.00
C ALA A 226 16.22 -7.82 -5.47
N LEU A 227 15.69 -6.76 -4.83
CA LEU A 227 15.64 -6.60 -3.37
C LEU A 227 14.46 -7.31 -2.73
#